data_AF-A0AA38M360-F1
#
_entry.id   AF-A0AA38M360-F1
#
_cell.length_a   1.000
_cell.length_b   1.000
_cell.length_c   1.000
_cell.angle_alpha   90.00
_cell.angle_beta   90.00
_cell.angle_gamma   90.00
#
_symmetry.space_group_name_H-M   'P 1'
#
loop_
_entity.id
_entity.type
_entity.pdbx_description
1 polymer ?
#
loop_
_entity_poly.entity_id
_entity_poly.type
_entity_poly.pdbx_seq_one_letter_code
_entity_poly.pdbx_strand_id
1 'polypeptide(L)'
;MACARCLLFATFLVSALALTPQQNATLEQYSKPCRDETGVTAQDIDTGLNGEDRIDDSKLKAHVLCVLKKIELINEDGDVDMEKLKKLAKLVAASEEEAESVVAKCALQKDTHEETAFRTISCLYEKWPQFSPVE
;
A
#
# COMPACT_ATOMS: atom_id res chain seq x y z
N MET A 1 9.42 -33.13 44.61
CA MET A 1 9.48 -33.41 43.16
C MET A 1 9.18 -32.13 42.43
N ALA A 2 10.22 -31.51 41.87
CA ALA A 2 10.10 -30.32 41.04
C ALA A 2 9.42 -30.75 39.73
N CYS A 3 8.16 -30.37 39.52
CA CYS A 3 7.63 -30.30 38.17
C CYS A 3 7.93 -28.88 37.70
N ALA A 4 8.92 -28.82 36.83
CA ALA A 4 9.56 -27.62 36.34
C ALA A 4 8.52 -26.57 35.95
N ARG A 5 8.81 -25.32 36.31
CA ARG A 5 8.26 -24.12 35.68
C ARG A 5 8.39 -24.33 34.17
N CYS A 6 7.33 -24.81 33.53
CA CYS A 6 7.11 -24.60 32.11
C CYS A 6 6.96 -23.10 31.98
N LEU A 7 8.10 -22.48 31.74
CA LEU A 7 8.24 -21.16 31.15
C LEU A 7 7.29 -21.14 29.96
N LEU A 8 6.07 -20.65 30.19
CA LEU A 8 5.22 -20.12 29.15
C LEU A 8 5.92 -18.84 28.68
N PHE A 9 6.99 -19.02 27.91
CA PHE A 9 7.42 -18.03 26.92
C PHE A 9 6.24 -17.93 25.95
N ALA A 10 5.25 -17.11 26.32
CA ALA A 10 4.38 -16.49 25.34
C ALA A 10 5.29 -15.58 24.52
N THR A 11 5.95 -16.18 23.52
CA THR A 11 6.55 -15.44 22.43
C THR A 11 5.40 -14.66 21.80
N PHE A 12 5.29 -13.39 22.17
CA PHE A 12 4.63 -12.38 21.35
C PHE A 12 5.35 -12.42 20.00
N LEU A 13 4.84 -13.23 19.07
CA LEU A 13 5.14 -13.04 17.67
C LEU A 13 4.50 -11.70 17.34
N VAL A 14 5.28 -10.63 17.47
CA VAL A 14 5.01 -9.39 16.76
C VAL A 14 5.09 -9.77 15.29
N SER A 15 3.95 -10.16 14.71
CA SER A 15 3.78 -10.24 13.27
C SER A 15 4.06 -8.85 12.75
N ALA A 16 5.27 -8.64 12.24
CA ALA A 16 5.68 -7.38 11.71
C ALA A 16 4.72 -7.02 10.56
N LEU A 17 3.90 -5.97 10.76
CA LEU A 17 3.07 -5.35 9.74
C LEU A 17 3.92 -4.60 8.68
N ALA A 18 5.20 -4.94 8.57
CA ALA A 18 6.18 -4.25 7.75
C ALA A 18 6.41 -5.01 6.46
N LEU A 19 6.56 -4.25 5.37
CA LEU A 19 6.98 -4.77 4.07
C LEU A 19 8.31 -5.53 4.17
N THR A 20 8.48 -6.54 3.31
CA THR A 20 9.74 -7.27 3.23
C THR A 20 10.87 -6.36 2.70
N PRO A 21 12.15 -6.68 2.97
CA PRO A 21 13.27 -5.93 2.40
C PRO A 21 13.24 -5.85 0.87
N GLN A 22 12.75 -6.90 0.20
CA GLN A 22 12.61 -6.94 -1.27
C GLN A 22 11.52 -6.00 -1.76
N GLN A 23 10.34 -5.98 -1.12
CA GLN A 23 9.26 -5.07 -1.45
C GLN A 23 9.68 -3.61 -1.24
N ASN A 24 10.36 -3.32 -0.12
CA ASN A 24 10.91 -1.99 0.15
C ASN A 24 11.94 -1.55 -0.90
N ALA A 25 12.88 -2.43 -1.27
CA ALA A 25 13.87 -2.12 -2.30
C ALA A 25 13.22 -1.86 -3.66
N THR A 26 12.21 -2.66 -4.01
CA THR A 26 11.43 -2.50 -5.26
C THR A 26 10.67 -1.18 -5.27
N LEU A 27 9.97 -0.84 -4.18
CA LEU A 27 9.26 0.43 -4.06
C LEU A 27 10.21 1.62 -4.12
N GLU A 28 11.37 1.54 -3.47
CA GLU A 28 12.37 2.61 -3.52
C GLU A 28 12.95 2.80 -4.94
N GLN A 29 13.16 1.71 -5.68
CA GLN A 29 13.59 1.77 -7.08
C GLN A 29 12.61 2.56 -7.95
N TYR A 30 11.30 2.40 -7.76
CA TYR A 30 10.28 3.12 -8.51
C TYR A 30 9.94 4.50 -7.94
N SER A 31 9.99 4.66 -6.62
CA SER A 31 9.70 5.92 -5.93
C SER A 31 10.76 6.97 -6.23
N LYS A 32 12.04 6.61 -6.27
CA LYS A 32 13.14 7.57 -6.52
C LYS A 32 12.93 8.45 -7.76
N PRO A 33 12.75 7.92 -8.99
CA PRO A 33 12.53 8.77 -10.16
C PRO A 33 11.22 9.57 -10.07
N CYS A 34 10.18 9.04 -9.39
CA CYS A 34 8.94 9.78 -9.19
C CYS A 34 9.10 10.96 -8.22
N ARG A 35 10.03 10.88 -7.25
CA ARG A 35 10.38 12.02 -6.39
C ARG A 35 11.12 13.10 -7.20
N ASP A 36 12.04 12.69 -8.07
CA ASP A 36 12.75 13.61 -8.95
C ASP A 36 11.79 14.37 -9.90
N GLU A 37 10.74 13.69 -10.37
CA GLU A 37 9.71 14.27 -11.27
C GLU A 37 8.75 15.22 -10.54
N THR A 38 8.27 14.82 -9.36
CA THR A 38 7.19 15.54 -8.65
C THR A 38 7.70 16.55 -7.63
N GLY A 39 8.96 16.42 -7.21
CA GLY A 39 9.60 17.25 -6.21
C GLY A 39 9.14 16.97 -4.78
N VAL A 40 8.47 15.84 -4.50
CA VAL A 40 8.19 15.41 -3.12
C VAL A 40 9.43 14.81 -2.47
N THR A 41 9.58 15.03 -1.17
CA THR A 41 10.63 14.41 -0.36
C THR A 41 10.17 13.07 0.21
N ALA A 42 11.12 12.25 0.67
CA ALA A 42 10.79 11.02 1.40
C ALA A 42 9.96 11.29 2.67
N GLN A 43 10.18 12.44 3.33
CA GLN A 43 9.43 12.85 4.51
C GLN A 43 7.98 13.22 4.16
N ASP A 44 7.75 13.87 3.02
CA ASP A 44 6.39 14.19 2.56
C ASP A 44 5.58 12.92 2.28
N ILE A 45 6.22 11.89 1.73
CA ILE A 45 5.60 10.59 1.48
C ILE A 45 5.26 9.89 2.80
N ASP A 46 6.22 9.80 3.72
CA ASP A 46 6.00 9.15 5.02
C ASP A 46 4.89 9.83 5.82
N THR A 47 4.90 11.16 5.87
CA THR A 47 3.87 11.95 6.56
C THR A 47 2.52 11.84 5.85
N GLY A 48 2.51 11.90 4.51
CA GLY A 48 1.29 11.94 3.72
C GLY A 48 0.56 10.60 3.61
N LEU A 49 1.27 9.48 3.68
CA LEU A 49 0.65 8.14 3.70
C LEU A 49 0.21 7.71 5.11
N ASN A 50 0.90 8.18 6.16
CA ASN A 50 0.64 7.79 7.56
C ASN A 50 -0.20 8.80 8.36
N GLY A 51 -0.39 10.03 7.89
CA GLY A 51 -1.09 11.11 8.60
C GLY A 51 -2.58 11.25 8.25
N GLU A 52 -3.31 12.03 9.04
CA GLU A 52 -4.74 12.38 8.81
C GLU A 52 -4.93 13.54 7.82
N ASP A 53 -3.88 14.33 7.53
CA ASP A 53 -3.87 15.49 6.61
C ASP A 53 -3.78 15.08 5.13
N ARG A 54 -4.52 14.03 4.76
CA ARG A 54 -4.35 13.25 3.52
C ARG A 54 -4.74 13.98 2.22
N ILE A 55 -5.38 15.14 2.26
CA ILE A 55 -6.39 15.42 1.22
C ILE A 55 -5.98 16.41 0.14
N ASP A 56 -4.91 17.20 0.27
CA ASP A 56 -4.68 18.28 -0.72
C ASP A 56 -3.24 18.55 -1.16
N ASP A 57 -2.32 17.61 -0.96
CA ASP A 57 -0.99 17.71 -1.58
C ASP A 57 -1.02 17.15 -3.01
N SER A 58 -1.17 18.04 -3.98
CA SER A 58 -1.16 17.69 -5.41
C SER A 58 0.13 16.98 -5.85
N LYS A 59 1.28 17.29 -5.23
CA LYS A 59 2.55 16.65 -5.56
C LYS A 59 2.60 15.23 -5.01
N LEU A 60 2.07 15.00 -3.81
CA LEU A 60 1.96 13.66 -3.24
C LEU A 60 1.05 12.75 -4.09
N LYS A 61 -0.11 13.26 -4.52
CA LYS A 61 -1.02 12.49 -5.38
C LYS A 61 -0.37 12.18 -6.73
N ALA A 62 0.34 13.14 -7.32
CA ALA A 62 1.14 12.92 -8.53
C ALA A 62 2.24 11.88 -8.32
N HIS A 63 2.91 11.90 -7.16
CA HIS A 63 3.93 10.91 -6.81
C HIS A 63 3.34 9.50 -6.75
N VAL A 64 2.21 9.35 -6.06
CA VAL A 64 1.51 8.06 -5.96
C VAL A 64 1.09 7.56 -7.34
N LEU A 65 0.48 8.41 -8.16
CA LEU A 65 0.12 8.04 -9.54
C LEU A 65 1.35 7.57 -10.34
N CYS A 66 2.46 8.32 -10.27
CA CYS A 66 3.71 7.96 -10.94
C CYS A 66 4.21 6.56 -10.52
N VAL A 67 4.24 6.28 -9.22
CA VAL A 67 4.69 4.97 -8.70
C VAL A 67 3.74 3.86 -9.15
N LEU A 68 2.43 4.06 -9.00
CA LEU A 68 1.42 3.05 -9.36
C LEU A 68 1.40 2.75 -10.86
N LYS A 69 1.69 3.74 -11.71
CA LYS A 69 1.92 3.52 -13.15
C LYS A 69 3.18 2.70 -13.42
N LYS A 70 4.30 3.03 -12.78
CA LYS A 70 5.58 2.30 -12.99
C LYS A 70 5.52 0.84 -12.56
N ILE A 71 4.74 0.53 -11.53
CA ILE A 71 4.49 -0.84 -11.11
C ILE A 71 3.26 -1.44 -11.80
N GLU A 72 2.68 -0.77 -12.78
CA GLU A 72 1.55 -1.26 -13.59
C GLU A 72 0.31 -1.65 -12.76
N LEU A 73 0.09 -1.02 -11.60
CA LEU A 73 -1.18 -1.13 -10.86
C LEU A 73 -2.21 -0.13 -11.38
N ILE A 74 -1.74 0.94 -12.01
CA ILE A 74 -2.54 1.88 -12.79
C ILE A 74 -2.02 1.85 -14.22
N ASN A 75 -2.92 1.74 -15.19
CA ASN A 75 -2.58 1.74 -16.60
C ASN A 75 -2.34 3.17 -17.12
N GLU A 76 -2.00 3.29 -18.41
CA GLU A 76 -1.70 4.60 -19.00
C GLU A 76 -2.93 5.52 -19.06
N ASP A 77 -4.11 4.94 -19.21
CA ASP A 77 -5.41 5.64 -19.20
C ASP A 77 -5.81 6.14 -17.81
N GLY A 78 -5.05 5.80 -16.76
CA GLY A 78 -5.32 6.22 -15.38
C GLY A 78 -6.27 5.29 -14.63
N ASP A 79 -6.62 4.14 -15.22
CA ASP A 79 -7.45 3.13 -14.60
C ASP A 79 -6.66 2.14 -13.75
N VAL A 80 -7.27 1.71 -12.64
CA VAL A 80 -6.71 0.64 -11.80
C VAL A 80 -6.77 -0.69 -12.54
N ASP A 81 -5.64 -1.40 -12.59
CA ASP A 81 -5.59 -2.79 -13.07
C ASP A 81 -6.26 -3.69 -12.03
N MET A 82 -7.54 -3.99 -12.27
CA MET A 82 -8.36 -4.79 -11.36
C MET A 82 -7.91 -6.24 -11.25
N GLU A 83 -7.26 -6.80 -12.28
CA GLU A 83 -6.75 -8.17 -12.21
C GLU A 83 -5.53 -8.23 -11.29
N LYS A 84 -4.58 -7.32 -11.49
CA LYS A 84 -3.40 -7.19 -10.63
C LYS A 84 -3.76 -6.85 -9.19
N LEU A 85 -4.67 -5.90 -8.99
CA LEU A 85 -5.09 -5.50 -7.66
C LEU A 85 -5.75 -6.66 -6.90
N LYS A 86 -6.63 -7.44 -7.56
CA LYS A 86 -7.24 -8.63 -6.95
C LYS A 86 -6.19 -9.68 -6.58
N LYS A 87 -5.17 -9.87 -7.41
CA LYS A 87 -4.06 -10.79 -7.11
C LYS A 87 -3.31 -10.36 -5.83
N LEU A 88 -2.96 -9.08 -5.72
CA LEU A 88 -2.27 -8.52 -4.54
C LEU A 88 -3.16 -8.59 -3.29
N ALA A 89 -4.45 -8.26 -3.42
CA ALA A 89 -5.42 -8.34 -2.32
C ALA A 89 -5.51 -9.75 -1.72
N LYS A 90 -5.51 -10.79 -2.57
CA LYS A 90 -5.55 -12.21 -2.13
C LYS A 90 -4.32 -12.63 -1.30
N LEU A 91 -3.21 -11.89 -1.36
CA LEU A 91 -2.02 -12.17 -0.55
C LEU A 91 -2.19 -11.75 0.92
N VAL A 92 -3.13 -10.84 1.21
CA VAL A 92 -3.27 -10.22 2.54
C VAL A 92 -4.66 -10.37 3.16
N ALA A 93 -5.70 -10.58 2.34
CA ALA A 93 -7.06 -10.79 2.81
C ALA A 93 -7.22 -12.13 3.54
N ALA A 94 -8.14 -12.21 4.51
CA ALA A 94 -8.44 -13.45 5.22
C ALA A 94 -9.30 -14.42 4.39
N SER A 95 -10.01 -13.91 3.38
CA SER A 95 -10.81 -14.71 2.45
C SER A 95 -10.93 -14.05 1.08
N GLU A 96 -11.38 -14.82 0.08
CA GLU A 96 -11.68 -14.28 -1.25
C GLU A 96 -12.83 -13.25 -1.22
N GLU A 97 -13.86 -13.48 -0.40
CA GLU A 97 -14.97 -12.55 -0.20
C GLU A 97 -14.49 -11.21 0.39
N GLU A 98 -13.57 -11.24 1.36
CA GLU A 98 -12.97 -10.02 1.91
C GLU A 98 -12.15 -9.30 0.83
N ALA A 99 -11.33 -10.02 0.08
CA ALA A 99 -10.54 -9.45 -1.01
C ALA A 99 -11.43 -8.71 -2.02
N GLU A 100 -12.51 -9.35 -2.47
CA GLU A 100 -13.47 -8.75 -3.39
C GLU A 100 -14.18 -7.53 -2.78
N SER A 101 -14.64 -7.64 -1.53
CA SER A 101 -15.35 -6.57 -0.81
C SER A 101 -14.48 -5.34 -0.63
N VAL A 102 -13.21 -5.51 -0.25
CA VAL A 102 -12.27 -4.40 -0.04
C VAL A 102 -11.87 -3.78 -1.37
N VAL A 103 -11.54 -4.59 -2.38
CA VAL A 103 -11.18 -4.07 -3.71
C VAL A 103 -12.33 -3.27 -4.31
N ALA A 104 -13.57 -3.76 -4.22
CA ALA A 104 -14.75 -3.04 -4.70
C ALA A 104 -15.02 -1.72 -3.96
N LYS A 105 -14.58 -1.60 -2.70
CA LYS A 105 -14.72 -0.35 -1.92
C LYS A 105 -13.59 0.64 -2.20
N CYS A 106 -12.37 0.14 -2.41
CA CYS A 106 -11.17 0.98 -2.50
C CYS A 106 -10.83 1.41 -3.92
N ALA A 107 -11.04 0.57 -4.93
CA ALA A 107 -10.67 0.85 -6.32
C ALA A 107 -11.78 1.57 -7.11
N LEU A 108 -12.24 2.69 -6.56
CA LEU A 108 -13.28 3.53 -7.16
C LEU A 108 -12.63 4.65 -7.98
N GLN A 109 -13.01 4.75 -9.26
CA GLN A 109 -12.65 5.89 -10.10
C GLN A 109 -13.12 7.21 -9.48
N LYS A 110 -12.26 8.22 -9.59
CA LYS A 110 -12.44 9.59 -9.10
C LYS A 110 -12.35 10.57 -10.25
N ASP A 111 -12.50 11.85 -9.95
CA ASP A 111 -12.52 12.93 -10.94
C ASP A 111 -11.18 13.10 -11.67
N THR A 112 -10.06 12.70 -11.04
CA THR A 112 -8.73 12.71 -11.67
C THR A 112 -7.99 11.40 -11.39
N HIS A 113 -7.03 11.08 -12.25
CA HIS A 113 -6.20 9.87 -12.11
C HIS A 113 -5.36 9.91 -10.83
N GLU A 114 -4.88 11.08 -10.43
CA GLU A 114 -4.13 11.29 -9.19
C GLU A 114 -5.01 11.00 -7.98
N GLU A 115 -6.27 11.46 -7.98
CA GLU A 115 -7.22 11.19 -6.90
C GLU A 115 -7.61 9.71 -6.87
N THR A 116 -7.84 9.07 -8.02
CA THR A 116 -8.08 7.62 -8.10
C THR A 116 -6.92 6.84 -7.49
N ALA A 117 -5.69 7.16 -7.90
CA ALA A 117 -4.47 6.51 -7.42
C ALA A 117 -4.29 6.63 -5.92
N PHE A 118 -4.36 7.87 -5.44
CA PHE A 118 -4.15 8.19 -4.03
C PHE A 118 -5.23 7.56 -3.15
N ARG A 119 -6.51 7.69 -3.50
CA ARG A 119 -7.61 7.11 -2.71
C ARG A 119 -7.58 5.59 -2.70
N THR A 120 -7.22 4.96 -3.82
CA THR A 120 -7.12 3.50 -3.91
C THR A 120 -6.06 3.00 -2.93
N ILE A 121 -4.83 3.52 -2.98
CA ILE A 121 -3.75 3.03 -2.11
C ILE A 121 -3.98 3.37 -0.63
N SER A 122 -4.48 4.57 -0.32
CA SER A 122 -4.78 4.95 1.06
C SER A 122 -5.86 4.07 1.68
N CYS A 123 -6.91 3.74 0.91
CA CYS A 123 -7.98 2.86 1.37
C CYS A 123 -7.46 1.43 1.61
N LEU A 124 -6.62 0.91 0.72
CA LEU A 124 -6.03 -0.42 0.87
C LEU A 124 -5.15 -0.52 2.12
N TYR A 125 -4.29 0.47 2.39
CA TYR A 125 -3.49 0.48 3.62
C TYR A 125 -4.32 0.65 4.89
N GLU A 126 -5.45 1.36 4.83
CA GLU A 126 -6.39 1.44 5.96
C GLU A 126 -7.04 0.09 6.27
N LYS A 127 -7.39 -0.70 5.24
CA LYS A 127 -8.00 -2.02 5.43
C LYS A 127 -6.97 -3.11 5.74
N TRP A 128 -5.80 -3.04 5.12
CA TRP A 128 -4.71 -4.00 5.26
C TRP A 128 -3.39 -3.25 5.45
N PRO A 129 -3.01 -2.98 6.71
CA PRO A 129 -1.73 -2.31 7.02
C PRO A 129 -0.50 -3.04 6.45
N GLN A 130 -0.62 -4.35 6.21
CA GLN A 130 0.41 -5.20 5.62
C GLN A 130 0.34 -5.29 4.08
N PHE A 131 -0.58 -4.57 3.42
CA PHE A 131 -0.69 -4.56 1.96
C PHE A 131 0.63 -4.11 1.33
N SER A 132 0.98 -4.69 0.18
CA SER A 132 2.05 -4.19 -0.67
C SER A 132 1.55 -4.04 -2.09
N PRO A 133 1.81 -2.92 -2.77
CA PRO A 133 1.44 -2.75 -4.18
C PRO A 133 2.45 -3.44 -5.12
N VAL A 134 3.49 -4.09 -4.57
CA VAL A 134 4.46 -4.91 -5.29
C VAL A 134 4.51 -6.32 -4.67
N GLU A 135 4.90 -7.32 -5.45
CA GLU A 135 5.03 -8.71 -4.96
C GLU A 135 6.23 -8.90 -4.03
#